data_AF-A0A9D7RBU7-F1
#
_entry.id   AF-A0A9D7RBU7-F1
#
_cell.length_a   1.000
_cell.length_b   1.000
_cell.length_c   1.000
_cell.angle_alpha   90.00
_cell.angle_beta   90.00
_cell.angle_gamma   90.00
#
_symmetry.space_group_name_H-M   'P 1'
#
loop_
_entity.id
_entity.type
_entity.pdbx_description
1 polymer ?
#
loop_
_entity_poly.entity_id
_entity_poly.type
_entity_poly.pdbx_seq_one_letter_code
_entity_poly.pdbx_strand_id
1 'polypeptide(L)'
;MLGRYTIQRGVPLDALPRDIREGVRQDTRKHTRHCLRPDAALVGPLLATPPESPARDAASRVFARAYRETLRQRFAIDRAPFDALADLARTRSVYLGCNCPTAKNPNVQHCHTALALEFLAEHFPDLRIVHP
;
A
#
# COMPACT_ATOMS: atom_id res chain seq x y z
N MET A 1 0.85 14.24 -6.12
CA MET A 1 1.66 13.03 -6.29
C MET A 1 1.23 12.01 -5.25
N LEU A 2 1.16 10.72 -5.60
CA LEU A 2 0.90 9.63 -4.66
C LEU A 2 2.08 8.66 -4.65
N GLY A 3 2.63 8.39 -3.48
CA GLY A 3 3.75 7.47 -3.32
C GLY A 3 3.61 6.60 -2.08
N ARG A 4 4.66 5.85 -1.81
CA ARG A 4 4.77 4.98 -0.62
C ARG A 4 5.70 5.59 0.41
N TYR A 5 5.47 5.27 1.68
CA TYR A 5 6.52 5.35 2.70
C TYR A 5 6.49 4.15 3.66
N THR A 6 7.64 3.89 4.28
CA THR A 6 7.76 2.88 5.35
C THR A 6 7.52 3.55 6.69
N ILE A 7 6.52 3.07 7.43
CA ILE A 7 6.26 3.49 8.81
C ILE A 7 7.33 2.90 9.71
N GLN A 8 8.20 3.75 10.24
CA GLN A 8 9.20 3.39 11.24
C GLN A 8 8.67 3.77 12.64
N ARG A 9 8.59 2.80 13.55
CA ARG A 9 8.15 3.06 14.93
C ARG A 9 9.24 3.79 15.70
N GLY A 10 8.86 4.79 16.49
CA GLY A 10 9.79 5.52 17.35
C GLY A 10 10.69 6.52 16.61
N VAL A 11 10.56 6.64 15.29
CA VAL A 11 11.28 7.65 14.52
C VAL A 11 10.49 8.96 14.60
N PRO A 12 11.11 10.04 15.11
CA PRO A 12 10.45 11.33 15.24
C PRO A 12 10.21 11.95 13.86
N LEU A 13 9.23 12.86 13.78
CA LEU A 13 8.79 13.43 12.50
C LEU A 13 9.93 14.16 11.79
N ASP A 14 10.75 14.91 12.52
CA ASP A 14 11.89 15.69 12.02
C ASP A 14 13.01 14.85 11.40
N ALA A 15 13.15 13.59 11.83
CA ALA A 15 14.09 12.64 11.26
C ALA A 15 13.63 12.04 9.91
N LEU A 16 12.38 12.27 9.49
CA LEU A 16 11.90 11.80 8.20
C LEU A 16 12.37 12.71 7.05
N PRO A 17 12.51 12.17 5.83
CA PRO A 17 12.74 12.97 4.62
C PRO A 17 11.76 14.13 4.49
N ARG A 18 12.26 15.30 4.04
CA ARG A 18 11.49 16.56 3.99
C ARG A 18 10.16 16.42 3.25
N ASP A 19 10.19 15.74 2.11
CA ASP A 19 9.03 15.46 1.26
C ASP A 19 7.95 14.63 2.00
N ILE A 20 8.35 13.67 2.84
CA ILE A 20 7.45 12.89 3.70
C ILE A 20 6.93 13.74 4.87
N ARG A 21 7.76 14.63 5.43
CA ARG A 21 7.38 15.52 6.54
C ARG A 21 6.32 16.53 6.14
N GLU A 22 6.47 17.12 4.96
CA GLU A 22 5.57 18.15 4.41
C GLU A 22 4.34 17.55 3.72
N GLY A 23 4.36 16.25 3.42
CA GLY A 23 3.26 15.54 2.76
C GLY A 23 2.16 15.04 3.69
N VAL A 24 1.06 14.60 3.06
CA VAL A 24 -0.04 13.94 3.76
C VAL A 24 0.23 12.44 3.87
N ARG A 25 0.39 11.94 5.10
CA ARG A 25 0.65 10.53 5.37
C ARG A 25 -0.66 9.79 5.61
N GLN A 26 -0.87 8.67 4.91
CA GLN A 26 -2.06 7.83 5.04
C GLN A 26 -1.67 6.46 5.58
N ASP A 27 -2.20 6.06 6.74
CA ASP A 27 -1.94 4.74 7.30
C ASP A 27 -2.88 3.69 6.69
N THR A 28 -2.30 2.80 5.89
CA THR A 28 -3.04 1.78 5.14
C THR A 28 -2.89 0.38 5.76
N ARG A 29 -2.39 0.26 6.99
CA ARG A 29 -2.21 -1.03 7.66
C ARG A 29 -3.56 -1.73 7.88
N LYS A 30 -3.55 -3.07 7.95
CA LYS A 30 -4.74 -3.93 8.09
C LYS A 30 -5.72 -3.56 9.21
N HIS A 31 -5.26 -2.86 10.25
CA HIS A 31 -6.08 -2.45 11.40
C HIS A 31 -6.79 -1.11 11.22
N THR A 32 -6.50 -0.34 10.15
CA THR A 32 -7.17 0.93 9.89
C THR A 32 -8.52 0.71 9.18
N ARG A 33 -9.26 1.79 8.93
CA ARG A 33 -10.48 1.78 8.11
C ARG A 33 -10.23 2.30 6.68
N HIS A 34 -8.98 2.43 6.27
CA HIS A 34 -8.60 2.99 4.98
C HIS A 34 -9.10 2.11 3.82
N CYS A 35 -9.53 2.71 2.70
CA CYS A 35 -10.06 1.97 1.52
C CYS A 35 -9.05 0.97 0.94
N LEU A 36 -7.76 1.33 0.97
CA LEU A 36 -6.63 0.49 0.53
C LEU A 36 -6.14 -0.55 1.55
N ARG A 37 -6.73 -0.66 2.74
CA ARG A 37 -6.22 -1.62 3.74
C ARG A 37 -6.28 -3.07 3.22
N PRO A 38 -5.27 -3.92 3.45
CA PRO A 38 -5.38 -5.33 3.13
C PRO A 38 -6.26 -6.03 4.18
N ASP A 39 -6.86 -7.16 3.81
CA ASP A 39 -7.47 -8.06 4.79
C ASP A 39 -6.36 -8.83 5.54
N ALA A 40 -6.50 -8.96 6.86
CA ALA A 40 -5.58 -9.73 7.69
C ALA A 40 -5.50 -11.19 7.26
N ALA A 41 -6.61 -11.79 6.82
CA ALA A 41 -6.67 -13.16 6.34
C ALA A 41 -5.89 -13.36 5.04
N LEU A 42 -5.81 -12.34 4.17
CA LEU A 42 -5.05 -12.40 2.93
C LEU A 42 -3.54 -12.29 3.17
N VAL A 43 -3.13 -11.48 4.13
CA VAL A 43 -1.70 -11.25 4.43
C VAL A 43 -1.08 -12.44 5.17
N GLY A 44 -1.88 -13.16 5.97
CA GLY A 44 -1.43 -14.28 6.81
C GLY A 44 -0.62 -15.34 6.05
N PRO A 45 -1.17 -15.96 4.98
CA PRO A 45 -0.47 -16.98 4.21
C PRO A 45 0.85 -16.51 3.59
N LEU A 46 0.89 -15.27 3.08
CA LEU A 46 2.13 -14.68 2.58
C LEU A 46 3.16 -14.59 3.71
N LEU A 47 2.81 -14.03 4.87
CA LEU A 47 3.77 -13.86 5.97
C LEU A 47 4.13 -15.18 6.69
N ALA A 48 3.33 -16.22 6.53
CA ALA A 48 3.63 -17.56 7.04
C ALA A 48 4.60 -18.33 6.12
N THR A 49 4.68 -17.97 4.83
CA THR A 49 5.63 -18.55 3.90
C THR A 49 6.99 -17.87 4.07
N PRO A 50 8.07 -18.59 4.46
CA PRO A 50 9.38 -17.96 4.67
C PRO A 50 9.87 -17.21 3.43
N PRO A 51 10.49 -16.02 3.56
CA PRO A 51 10.99 -15.24 2.43
C PRO A 51 11.94 -16.00 1.50
N GLU A 52 12.75 -16.90 2.06
CA GLU A 52 13.73 -17.75 1.37
C GLU A 52 13.11 -19.02 0.76
N SER A 53 11.83 -19.29 1.03
CA SER A 53 11.16 -20.47 0.51
C SER A 53 10.97 -20.36 -1.01
N PRO A 54 11.18 -21.45 -1.79
CA PRO A 54 10.83 -21.46 -3.20
C PRO A 54 9.32 -21.25 -3.45
N ALA A 55 8.47 -21.46 -2.44
CA ALA A 55 7.04 -21.17 -2.51
C ALA A 55 6.69 -19.68 -2.34
N ARG A 56 7.66 -18.82 -2.01
CA ARG A 56 7.42 -17.41 -1.67
C ARG A 56 6.75 -16.63 -2.80
N ASP A 57 7.23 -16.79 -4.02
CA ASP A 57 6.70 -16.05 -5.16
C ASP A 57 5.28 -16.52 -5.53
N ALA A 58 5.00 -17.81 -5.37
CA ALA A 58 3.65 -18.34 -5.55
C ALA A 58 2.69 -17.76 -4.49
N ALA A 59 3.09 -17.74 -3.23
CA ALA A 59 2.31 -17.12 -2.15
C ALA A 59 2.08 -15.61 -2.40
N SER A 60 3.10 -14.91 -2.91
CA SER A 60 3.02 -13.50 -3.30
C SER A 60 2.00 -13.27 -4.42
N ARG A 61 2.04 -14.08 -5.48
CA ARG A 61 1.07 -13.99 -6.59
C ARG A 61 -0.37 -14.26 -6.14
N VAL A 62 -0.57 -15.24 -5.25
CA VAL A 62 -1.89 -15.53 -4.67
C VAL A 62 -2.39 -14.35 -3.86
N PHE A 63 -1.54 -13.79 -2.99
CA PHE A 63 -1.86 -12.59 -2.22
C PHE A 63 -2.19 -11.40 -3.13
N ALA A 64 -1.35 -11.12 -4.12
CA ALA A 64 -1.53 -9.98 -5.01
C ALA A 64 -2.85 -10.04 -5.77
N ARG A 65 -3.20 -11.22 -6.32
CA ARG A 65 -4.48 -11.44 -7.00
C ARG A 65 -5.67 -11.19 -6.06
N ALA A 66 -5.66 -11.81 -4.88
CA ALA A 66 -6.76 -11.69 -3.93
C ALA A 66 -6.93 -10.26 -3.37
N TYR A 67 -5.80 -9.59 -3.10
CA TYR A 67 -5.81 -8.20 -2.64
C TYR A 67 -6.33 -7.25 -3.71
N ARG A 68 -5.86 -7.36 -4.96
CA ARG A 68 -6.35 -6.51 -6.06
C ARG A 68 -7.83 -6.76 -6.34
N GLU A 69 -8.29 -8.01 -6.21
CA GLU A 69 -9.72 -8.31 -6.32
C GLU A 69 -10.55 -7.65 -5.20
N THR A 70 -10.03 -7.66 -3.97
CA THR A 70 -10.66 -6.91 -2.86
C THR A 70 -10.76 -5.42 -3.17
N LEU A 71 -9.72 -4.83 -3.78
CA LEU A 71 -9.76 -3.41 -4.18
C LEU A 71 -10.80 -3.16 -5.29
N ARG A 72 -10.87 -4.03 -6.31
CA ARG A 72 -11.88 -3.94 -7.37
C ARG A 72 -13.29 -3.98 -6.80
N GLN A 73 -13.57 -4.92 -5.91
CA GLN A 73 -14.88 -5.05 -5.28
C GLN A 73 -15.24 -3.80 -4.46
N ARG A 74 -14.31 -3.31 -3.65
CA ARG A 74 -14.52 -2.07 -2.88
C ARG A 74 -14.75 -0.88 -3.79
N PHE A 75 -13.96 -0.74 -4.84
CA PHE A 75 -14.07 0.35 -5.82
C PHE A 75 -15.41 0.31 -6.57
N ALA A 76 -15.89 -0.89 -6.92
CA ALA A 76 -17.18 -1.08 -7.57
C ALA A 76 -18.37 -0.81 -6.64
N ILE A 77 -18.25 -1.15 -5.35
CA ILE A 77 -19.30 -0.90 -4.33
C ILE A 77 -19.35 0.58 -3.96
N ASP A 78 -18.20 1.17 -3.65
CA ASP A 78 -18.09 2.57 -3.26
C ASP A 78 -16.75 3.13 -3.75
N ARG A 79 -16.84 3.90 -4.84
CA ARG A 79 -15.71 4.56 -5.46
C ARG A 79 -15.28 5.82 -4.69
N ALA A 80 -16.17 6.45 -3.92
CA ALA A 80 -15.94 7.79 -3.38
C ALA A 80 -14.68 7.89 -2.48
N PRO A 81 -14.34 6.91 -1.62
CA PRO A 81 -13.09 6.95 -0.86
C PRO A 81 -11.83 6.89 -1.72
N PHE A 82 -11.89 6.27 -2.90
CA PHE A 82 -10.77 6.21 -3.84
C PHE A 82 -10.63 7.53 -4.60
N ASP A 83 -11.76 8.10 -5.05
CA ASP A 83 -11.77 9.42 -5.69
C ASP A 83 -11.25 10.50 -4.73
N ALA A 84 -11.69 10.49 -3.47
CA ALA A 84 -11.21 11.42 -2.45
C ALA A 84 -9.69 11.31 -2.22
N LEU A 85 -9.15 10.10 -2.26
CA LEU A 85 -7.70 9.89 -2.19
C LEU A 85 -6.98 10.43 -3.43
N ALA A 86 -7.53 10.18 -4.63
CA ALA A 86 -6.98 10.66 -5.89
C ALA A 86 -6.98 12.20 -5.93
N ASP A 87 -8.09 12.84 -5.55
CA ASP A 87 -8.21 14.31 -5.49
C ASP A 87 -7.22 14.93 -4.50
N LEU A 88 -7.08 14.31 -3.32
CA LEU A 88 -6.05 14.72 -2.36
C LEU A 88 -4.66 14.60 -2.97
N ALA A 89 -4.37 13.53 -3.68
CA ALA A 89 -3.10 13.31 -4.35
C ALA A 89 -2.90 14.16 -5.62
N ARG A 90 -3.94 14.76 -6.21
CA ARG A 90 -3.78 15.76 -7.28
C ARG A 90 -3.25 17.08 -6.72
N THR A 91 -3.68 17.44 -5.53
CA THR A 91 -3.35 18.76 -4.91
C THR A 91 -2.17 18.70 -3.95
N ARG A 92 -1.85 17.53 -3.39
CA ARG A 92 -0.79 17.35 -2.40
C ARG A 92 0.09 16.15 -2.71
N SER A 93 1.26 16.09 -2.07
CA SER A 93 2.06 14.88 -1.99
C SER A 93 1.45 13.98 -0.90
N VAL A 94 0.95 12.81 -1.31
CA VAL A 94 0.34 11.82 -0.42
C VAL A 94 1.22 10.59 -0.34
N TYR A 95 1.45 10.07 0.87
CA TYR A 95 2.30 8.92 1.11
C TYR A 95 1.52 7.81 1.81
N LEU A 96 1.37 6.67 1.13
CA LEU A 96 0.74 5.46 1.65
C LEU A 96 1.72 4.71 2.56
N GLY A 97 1.38 4.67 3.85
CA GLY A 97 2.19 4.09 4.90
C GLY A 97 1.85 2.64 5.17
N CYS A 98 2.89 1.82 5.32
CA CYS A 98 2.80 0.52 5.97
C CYS A 98 4.15 0.14 6.60
N ASN A 99 4.22 -1.00 7.30
CA ASN A 99 5.44 -1.42 7.99
C ASN A 99 6.47 -2.12 7.07
N CYS A 100 6.12 -2.52 5.84
CA CYS A 100 7.07 -3.21 4.96
C CYS A 100 8.13 -2.22 4.40
N PRO A 101 9.35 -2.67 4.08
CA PRO A 101 9.85 -4.04 4.22
C PRO A 101 10.05 -4.46 5.68
N THR A 102 9.95 -5.77 5.95
CA THR A 102 10.20 -6.38 7.27
C THR A 102 10.97 -7.68 7.09
N ALA A 103 11.48 -8.27 8.17
CA ALA A 103 12.10 -9.61 8.11
C ALA A 103 11.17 -10.68 7.49
N LYS A 104 9.85 -10.61 7.71
CA LYS A 104 8.85 -11.54 7.14
C LYS A 104 8.36 -11.16 5.73
N ASN A 105 8.70 -9.97 5.27
CA ASN A 105 8.38 -9.51 3.91
C ASN A 105 9.45 -8.49 3.46
N PRO A 106 10.65 -8.96 3.08
CA PRO A 106 11.76 -8.08 2.74
C PRO A 106 11.59 -7.42 1.36
N ASN A 107 10.88 -8.06 0.43
CA ASN A 107 10.60 -7.50 -0.88
C ASN A 107 9.41 -6.52 -0.83
N VAL A 108 9.67 -5.25 -1.09
CA VAL A 108 8.65 -4.19 -1.10
C VAL A 108 7.59 -4.40 -2.19
N GLN A 109 7.94 -5.03 -3.30
CA GLN A 109 7.00 -5.33 -4.39
C GLN A 109 5.94 -6.36 -3.98
N HIS A 110 6.18 -7.12 -2.91
CA HIS A 110 5.20 -8.05 -2.34
C HIS A 110 4.27 -7.36 -1.31
N CYS A 111 4.40 -6.05 -1.12
CA CYS A 111 3.61 -5.29 -0.16
C CYS A 111 2.29 -4.80 -0.77
N HIS A 112 1.22 -4.79 0.05
CA HIS A 112 -0.08 -4.27 -0.37
C HIS A 112 -0.03 -2.81 -0.85
N THR A 113 0.84 -1.96 -0.29
CA THR A 113 0.93 -0.57 -0.76
C THR A 113 1.55 -0.45 -2.15
N ALA A 114 2.47 -1.33 -2.53
CA ALA A 114 3.00 -1.35 -3.91
C ALA A 114 1.88 -1.75 -4.88
N LEU A 115 1.15 -2.82 -4.55
CA LEU A 115 0.00 -3.30 -5.33
C LEU A 115 -1.15 -2.28 -5.39
N ALA A 116 -1.35 -1.49 -4.33
CA ALA A 116 -2.35 -0.44 -4.29
C ALA A 116 -1.99 0.72 -5.23
N LEU A 117 -0.71 1.06 -5.33
CA LEU A 117 -0.25 2.10 -6.26
C LEU A 117 -0.44 1.65 -7.71
N GLU A 118 -0.16 0.38 -8.04
CA GLU A 118 -0.49 -0.19 -9.36
C GLU A 118 -1.99 -0.10 -9.64
N PHE A 119 -2.82 -0.51 -8.69
CA PHE A 119 -4.28 -0.42 -8.82
C PHE A 119 -4.75 1.02 -9.09
N LEU A 120 -4.20 2.00 -8.36
CA LEU A 120 -4.56 3.40 -8.56
C LEU A 120 -4.04 3.96 -9.88
N ALA A 121 -2.88 3.53 -10.36
CA ALA A 121 -2.35 3.94 -11.67
C ALA A 121 -3.27 3.48 -12.81
N GLU A 122 -3.84 2.28 -12.69
CA GLU A 122 -4.78 1.73 -13.67
C GLU A 122 -6.13 2.48 -13.69
N HIS A 123 -6.61 2.95 -12.54
CA HIS A 123 -7.95 3.56 -12.41
C HIS A 123 -7.94 5.09 -12.45
N PHE A 124 -6.78 5.71 -12.23
CA PHE A 124 -6.55 7.16 -12.25
C PHE A 124 -5.31 7.48 -13.09
N PRO A 125 -5.40 7.36 -14.43
CA PRO A 125 -4.24 7.48 -15.33
C PRO A 125 -3.62 8.89 -15.35
N ASP A 126 -4.36 9.91 -14.91
CA ASP A 126 -3.88 11.29 -14.76
C ASP A 126 -3.10 11.52 -13.46
N LEU A 127 -3.16 10.57 -12.51
CA LEU A 127 -2.52 10.71 -11.21
C LEU A 127 -1.03 10.40 -11.30
N ARG A 128 -0.19 11.37 -10.89
CA ARG A 128 1.26 11.14 -10.75
C ARG A 128 1.55 10.19 -9.59
N ILE A 129 1.85 8.93 -9.91
CA ILE A 129 2.19 7.88 -8.95
C ILE A 129 3.70 7.59 -8.95
N VAL A 130 4.28 7.41 -7.77
CA VAL A 130 5.68 7.02 -7.56
C VAL A 130 5.71 5.61 -7.00
N HIS A 131 6.16 4.66 -7.81
CA HIS A 131 6.34 3.26 -7.41
C HIS A 131 7.62 3.09 -6.57
N PRO A 132 7.64 2.13 -5.63
CA PRO A 132 8.80 1.82 -4.82
C PRO A 132 9.90 1.05 -5.57
#